data_AF-A0A0P6XJ26-F1
#
_entry.id   AF-A0A0P6XJ26-F1
#
_cell.length_a   1.000
_cell.length_b   1.000
_cell.length_c   1.000
_cell.angle_alpha   90.00
_cell.angle_beta   90.00
_cell.angle_gamma   90.00
#
_symmetry.space_group_name_H-M   'P 1'
#
loop_
_entity.id
_entity.type
_entity.pdbx_description
1 polymer ?
#
loop_
_entity_poly.entity_id
_entity_poly.type
_entity_poly.pdbx_seq_one_letter_code
_entity_poly.pdbx_strand_id
1 'polypeptide(L)'
;MQSAEKLYQLGNRPAAIRDIVSRSHKLTPEQLDRLMAPYETRETQRRSRASRSLIIGLVAVVLVLACVIGGSFVLRSLLAVPGQITDAVEGTAPANTLPRESLPPQLQTLVPSGTELLLPPTPAVQTLPTGEAPVSSGCPRTSEDAAALFGGPAQRWTSNNNGWVIIGTDPISVYVPEKMTAGYVVVGTSMEMRSIAGPARLENVYMVAINCTY
;
A
#
# COMPACT_ATOMS: atom_id res chain seq x y z
N MET A 1 15.10 16.38 -52.71
CA MET A 1 14.21 16.79 -51.60
C MET A 1 13.20 15.71 -51.21
N GLN A 2 12.50 15.08 -52.16
CA GLN A 2 11.44 14.09 -51.88
C GLN A 2 11.88 12.88 -51.02
N SER A 3 13.14 12.44 -51.10
CA SER A 3 13.62 11.27 -50.34
C SER A 3 13.77 11.55 -48.83
N ALA A 4 14.28 12.72 -48.45
CA ALA A 4 14.44 13.10 -47.03
C ALA A 4 13.08 13.30 -46.35
N GLU A 5 12.12 13.88 -47.08
CA GLU A 5 10.76 14.10 -46.60
C GLU A 5 10.00 12.79 -46.37
N LYS A 6 10.10 11.82 -47.30
CA LYS A 6 9.51 10.48 -47.12
C LYS A 6 10.10 9.76 -45.90
N LEU A 7 11.42 9.82 -45.71
CA LEU A 7 12.06 9.20 -44.55
C LEU A 7 11.63 9.84 -43.22
N TYR A 8 11.41 11.15 -43.21
CA TYR A 8 10.87 11.86 -42.05
C TYR A 8 9.41 11.47 -41.75
N GLN A 9 8.56 11.36 -42.77
CA GLN A 9 7.17 10.92 -42.61
C GLN A 9 7.07 9.48 -42.09
N LEU A 10 8.05 8.63 -42.42
CA LEU A 10 8.18 7.26 -41.88
C LEU A 10 8.65 7.21 -40.42
N GLY A 11 8.82 8.36 -39.76
CA GLY A 11 9.16 8.44 -38.33
C GLY A 11 10.66 8.26 -38.03
N ASN A 12 11.52 8.27 -39.05
CA ASN A 12 12.96 8.16 -38.84
C ASN A 12 13.51 9.43 -38.18
N ARG A 13 14.47 9.24 -37.27
CA ARG A 13 15.14 10.35 -36.61
C ARG A 13 16.01 11.12 -37.62
N PRO A 14 16.09 12.46 -37.55
CA PRO A 14 16.95 13.29 -38.40
C PRO A 14 18.39 12.79 -38.56
N ALA A 15 19.00 12.25 -37.50
CA ALA A 15 20.35 11.66 -37.58
C ALA A 15 20.42 10.44 -38.52
N ALA A 16 19.39 9.58 -38.53
CA ALA A 16 19.31 8.44 -39.44
C ALA A 16 18.99 8.88 -40.88
N ILE A 17 18.19 9.94 -41.04
CA ILE A 17 17.90 10.53 -42.37
C ILE A 17 19.18 11.11 -42.98
N ARG A 18 19.99 11.82 -42.19
CA ARG A 18 21.29 12.37 -42.64
C ARG A 18 22.21 11.28 -43.19
N ASP A 19 22.30 10.16 -42.48
CA ASP A 19 23.12 9.01 -42.86
C ASP A 19 22.60 8.27 -44.12
N ILE A 20 21.30 8.10 -44.27
CA ILE A 20 20.71 7.46 -45.46
C ILE A 20 20.81 8.36 -46.69
N VAL A 21 20.60 9.67 -46.52
CA VAL A 21 20.64 10.62 -47.63
C VAL A 21 22.09 10.88 -48.10
N SER A 22 23.07 10.90 -47.18
CA SER A 22 24.48 11.06 -47.54
C SER A 22 25.05 9.87 -48.31
N ARG A 23 24.58 8.65 -48.02
CA ARG A 23 24.99 7.43 -48.74
C ARG A 23 24.33 7.29 -50.11
N SER A 24 23.06 7.68 -50.22
CA SER A 24 22.27 7.46 -51.45
C SER A 24 22.48 8.54 -52.51
N HIS A 25 22.74 9.77 -52.11
CA HIS A 25 22.99 10.89 -53.01
C HIS A 25 24.36 11.48 -52.67
N LYS A 26 25.26 11.56 -53.66
CA LYS A 26 26.58 12.21 -53.54
C LYS A 26 26.44 13.73 -53.38
N LEU A 27 25.80 14.16 -52.30
CA LEU A 27 25.57 15.56 -51.95
C LEU A 27 26.82 16.12 -51.30
N THR A 28 27.15 17.37 -51.62
CA THR A 28 28.19 18.09 -50.88
C THR A 28 27.72 18.36 -49.45
N PRO A 29 28.63 18.40 -48.46
CA PRO A 29 28.27 18.57 -47.05
C PRO A 29 27.41 19.81 -46.79
N GLU A 30 27.66 20.90 -47.52
CA GLU A 30 26.89 22.15 -47.44
C GLU A 30 25.43 22.01 -47.92
N GLN A 31 25.20 21.20 -48.97
CA GLN A 31 23.86 20.93 -49.49
C GLN A 31 23.07 20.01 -48.55
N LEU A 32 23.76 19.08 -47.89
CA LEU A 32 23.17 18.19 -46.89
C LEU A 32 22.73 18.96 -45.64
N ASP A 33 23.55 19.88 -45.14
CA ASP A 33 23.20 20.70 -43.98
C ASP A 33 22.05 21.67 -44.26
N ARG A 34 22.03 22.28 -45.45
CA ARG A 34 20.90 23.12 -45.87
C ARG A 34 19.59 22.32 -45.99
N LEU A 35 19.67 21.04 -46.39
CA LEU A 35 18.52 20.15 -46.47
C LEU A 35 18.05 19.66 -45.08
N MET A 36 18.97 19.48 -44.13
CA MET A 36 18.68 18.95 -42.79
C MET A 36 18.27 20.01 -41.76
N ALA A 37 18.69 21.27 -41.93
CA ALA A 37 18.36 22.40 -41.05
C ALA A 37 16.87 22.51 -40.61
N PRO A 38 15.86 22.36 -41.49
CA PRO A 38 14.45 22.43 -41.08
C PRO A 38 13.98 21.24 -40.23
N TYR A 39 14.67 20.09 -40.29
CA TYR A 39 14.28 18.88 -39.55
C TYR A 39 14.89 18.84 -38.14
N GLU A 40 16.13 19.30 -37.97
CA GLU A 40 16.78 19.41 -36.66
C GLU A 40 16.11 20.47 -35.77
N THR A 41 15.70 21.61 -36.34
CA THR A 41 14.95 22.66 -35.64
C THR A 41 13.58 22.18 -35.17
N ARG A 42 12.88 21.38 -36.00
CA ARG A 42 11.58 20.78 -35.61
C ARG A 42 11.72 19.72 -34.50
N GLU A 43 12.79 18.93 -34.51
CA GLU A 43 12.99 17.91 -33.46
C GLU A 43 13.33 18.54 -32.12
N THR A 44 14.22 19.54 -32.09
CA THR A 44 14.56 20.27 -30.86
C THR A 44 13.35 21.01 -30.28
N GLN A 45 12.52 21.62 -31.14
CA GLN A 45 11.27 22.26 -30.72
C GLN A 45 10.20 21.25 -30.26
N ARG A 46 10.13 20.05 -30.85
CA ARG A 46 9.23 18.98 -30.38
C ARG A 46 9.66 18.42 -29.03
N ARG A 47 10.96 18.19 -28.83
CA ARG A 47 11.51 17.75 -27.54
C ARG A 47 11.26 18.76 -26.43
N SER A 48 11.41 20.06 -26.70
CA SER A 48 11.14 21.10 -25.70
C SER A 48 9.66 21.25 -25.35
N ARG A 49 8.75 21.05 -26.32
CA ARG A 49 7.30 21.00 -26.06
C ARG A 49 6.89 19.75 -25.29
N ALA A 50 7.43 18.59 -25.67
CA ALA A 50 7.13 17.32 -25.00
C ALA A 50 7.62 17.34 -23.54
N SER A 51 8.84 17.82 -23.27
CA SER A 51 9.37 17.94 -21.91
C SER A 51 8.55 18.93 -21.07
N ARG A 52 8.15 20.07 -21.63
CA ARG A 52 7.25 21.03 -20.94
C ARG A 52 5.89 20.42 -20.64
N SER A 53 5.30 19.67 -21.57
CA SER A 53 4.00 19.01 -21.33
C SER A 53 4.06 17.92 -20.26
N LEU A 54 5.17 17.17 -20.19
CA LEU A 54 5.38 16.16 -19.15
C LEU A 54 5.56 16.79 -17.77
N ILE A 55 6.31 17.89 -17.68
CA ILE A 55 6.49 18.63 -16.42
C ILE A 55 5.16 19.19 -15.93
N ILE A 56 4.37 19.80 -16.83
CA ILE A 56 3.05 20.35 -16.47
C ILE A 56 2.11 19.23 -16.00
N GLY A 57 2.10 18.08 -16.69
CA GLY A 57 1.30 16.92 -16.30
C GLY A 57 1.72 16.38 -14.92
N LEU A 58 3.01 16.28 -14.65
CA LEU A 58 3.53 15.81 -13.37
C LEU A 58 3.19 16.78 -12.23
N VAL A 59 3.31 18.09 -12.46
CA VAL A 59 2.90 19.11 -11.49
C VAL A 59 1.40 19.03 -11.21
N ALA A 60 0.55 18.87 -12.23
CA ALA A 60 -0.89 18.74 -12.05
C ALA A 60 -1.26 17.49 -11.23
N VAL A 61 -0.61 16.35 -11.48
CA VAL A 61 -0.84 15.11 -10.70
C VAL A 61 -0.45 15.29 -9.24
N VAL A 62 0.71 15.92 -8.97
CA VAL A 62 1.16 16.20 -7.59
C VAL A 62 0.20 17.16 -6.88
N LEU A 63 -0.30 18.19 -7.57
CA LEU A 63 -1.28 19.14 -7.03
C LEU A 63 -2.61 18.46 -6.68
N VAL A 64 -3.11 17.58 -7.55
CA VAL A 64 -4.33 16.79 -7.28
C VAL A 64 -4.12 15.88 -6.07
N LEU A 65 -2.98 15.19 -5.98
CA LEU A 65 -2.67 14.34 -4.83
C LEU A 65 -2.63 15.16 -3.52
N ALA A 66 -1.99 16.32 -3.54
CA ALA A 66 -1.93 17.22 -2.39
C ALA A 66 -3.32 17.74 -1.98
N CYS A 67 -4.19 18.08 -2.95
CA CYS A 67 -5.57 18.47 -2.67
C CYS A 67 -6.41 17.33 -2.11
N VAL A 68 -6.24 16.09 -2.57
CA VAL A 68 -6.97 14.93 -2.04
C VAL A 68 -6.53 14.60 -0.62
N ILE A 69 -5.22 14.60 -0.36
CA ILE A 69 -4.68 14.30 0.97
C ILE A 69 -5.01 15.44 1.96
N GLY A 70 -4.81 16.70 1.55
CA GLY A 70 -5.12 17.87 2.37
C GLY A 70 -6.62 18.08 2.60
N GLY A 71 -7.45 17.90 1.56
CA GLY A 71 -8.90 18.02 1.65
C GLY A 71 -9.52 16.95 2.55
N SER A 72 -9.02 15.71 2.48
CA SER A 72 -9.47 14.62 3.36
C SER A 72 -9.11 14.87 4.83
N PHE A 73 -7.98 15.53 5.08
CA PHE A 73 -7.54 15.89 6.44
C PHE A 73 -8.37 17.05 7.02
N VAL A 74 -8.65 18.09 6.22
CA VAL A 74 -9.46 19.24 6.65
C VAL A 74 -10.94 18.87 6.84
N LEU A 75 -11.49 17.99 6.00
CA LEU A 75 -12.88 17.52 6.16
C LEU A 75 -13.05 16.64 7.42
N ARG A 76 -12.03 15.82 7.78
CA ARG A 76 -12.02 15.09 9.06
C ARG A 76 -11.93 16.01 10.27
N SER A 77 -11.20 17.12 10.19
CA SER A 77 -11.10 18.11 11.27
C SER A 77 -12.35 18.98 11.42
N LEU A 78 -13.10 19.23 10.34
CA LEU A 78 -14.36 19.99 10.38
C LEU A 78 -15.59 19.16 10.75
N LEU A 79 -15.55 17.84 10.55
CA LEU A 79 -16.60 16.90 11.00
C LEU A 79 -16.34 16.36 12.42
N ALA A 80 -15.27 16.80 13.09
CA ALA A 80 -15.07 16.56 14.51
C ALA A 80 -16.04 17.44 15.31
N VAL A 81 -17.27 16.96 15.48
CA VAL A 81 -18.27 17.53 16.40
C VAL A 81 -17.69 17.49 17.82
N PRO A 82 -17.50 18.64 18.50
CA PRO A 82 -17.12 18.64 19.90
C PRO A 82 -18.39 18.44 20.74
N GLY A 83 -18.47 17.30 21.41
CA GLY A 83 -19.42 17.08 22.49
C GLY A 83 -20.63 16.22 22.15
N GLN A 84 -20.57 14.95 22.55
CA GLN A 84 -21.61 14.32 23.35
C GLN A 84 -20.93 13.26 24.23
N ILE A 85 -20.42 13.69 25.39
CA ILE A 85 -20.42 12.84 26.57
C ILE A 85 -21.87 12.94 27.07
N THR A 86 -22.73 12.08 26.57
CA THR A 86 -23.99 11.79 27.24
C THR A 86 -23.73 10.62 28.14
N ASP A 87 -23.89 10.84 29.44
CA ASP A 87 -24.09 9.80 30.43
C ASP A 87 -25.14 8.81 29.91
N ALA A 88 -24.68 7.71 29.33
CA ALA A 88 -25.50 6.57 29.01
C ALA A 88 -25.39 5.61 30.19
N VAL A 89 -26.38 5.76 31.07
CA VAL A 89 -26.96 4.76 31.98
C VAL A 89 -26.20 3.43 31.99
N GLU A 90 -25.68 3.13 33.18
CA GLU A 90 -25.29 1.84 33.70
C GLU A 90 -26.39 0.79 33.44
N GLY A 91 -26.40 0.26 32.22
CA GLY A 91 -27.10 -0.95 31.83
C GLY A 91 -26.03 -2.02 31.66
N THR A 92 -26.02 -2.98 32.57
CA THR A 92 -25.14 -4.14 32.60
C THR A 92 -25.37 -5.04 31.38
N ALA A 93 -24.97 -4.59 30.19
CA ALA A 93 -24.71 -5.48 29.07
C ALA A 93 -23.27 -5.99 29.25
N PRO A 94 -23.01 -7.31 29.17
CA PRO A 94 -21.65 -7.82 29.24
C PRO A 94 -20.84 -7.15 28.12
N ALA A 95 -19.62 -6.71 28.43
CA ALA A 95 -18.74 -5.92 27.55
C ALA A 95 -18.38 -6.55 26.19
N ASN A 96 -18.97 -7.70 25.86
CA ASN A 96 -18.66 -8.54 24.71
C ASN A 96 -19.86 -8.76 23.78
N THR A 97 -20.92 -7.93 23.83
CA THR A 97 -22.12 -8.11 22.97
C THR A 97 -22.37 -6.91 22.07
N LEU A 98 -22.48 -7.13 20.76
CA LEU A 98 -22.85 -6.12 19.76
C LEU A 98 -24.37 -5.97 19.72
N PRO A 99 -24.92 -4.78 20.03
CA PRO A 99 -26.35 -4.52 19.86
C PRO A 99 -26.72 -4.66 18.38
N ARG A 100 -27.85 -5.30 18.08
CA ARG A 100 -28.31 -5.51 16.70
C ARG A 100 -28.49 -4.18 15.95
N GLU A 101 -28.87 -3.14 16.67
CA GLU A 101 -29.07 -1.76 16.20
C GLU A 101 -27.76 -1.13 15.69
N SER A 102 -26.60 -1.66 16.09
CA SER A 102 -25.29 -1.21 15.59
C SER A 102 -24.93 -1.79 14.22
N LEU A 103 -25.68 -2.80 13.73
CA LEU A 103 -25.47 -3.37 12.42
C LEU A 103 -26.13 -2.51 11.31
N PRO A 104 -25.60 -2.52 10.08
CA PRO A 104 -26.28 -1.98 8.91
C PRO A 104 -27.70 -2.56 8.73
N PRO A 105 -28.67 -1.78 8.21
CA PRO A 105 -30.08 -2.21 8.10
C PRO A 105 -30.27 -3.54 7.36
N GLN A 106 -29.41 -3.80 6.38
CA GLN A 106 -29.41 -5.04 5.60
C GLN A 106 -29.09 -6.27 6.48
N LEU A 107 -28.10 -6.15 7.37
CA LEU A 107 -27.70 -7.20 8.30
C LEU A 107 -28.68 -7.35 9.45
N GLN A 108 -29.35 -6.26 9.85
CA GLN A 108 -30.40 -6.32 10.86
C GLN A 108 -31.54 -7.26 10.46
N THR A 109 -31.86 -7.41 9.17
CA THR A 109 -32.92 -8.34 8.72
C THR A 109 -32.47 -9.81 8.65
N LEU A 110 -31.16 -10.04 8.58
CA LEU A 110 -30.56 -11.37 8.45
C LEU A 110 -30.25 -12.03 9.79
N VAL A 111 -30.10 -11.25 10.86
CA VAL A 111 -29.89 -11.78 12.20
C VAL A 111 -31.24 -12.20 12.80
N PRO A 112 -31.46 -13.46 13.23
CA PRO A 112 -32.69 -13.85 13.90
C PRO A 112 -32.89 -13.10 15.21
N SER A 113 -34.14 -12.79 15.55
CA SER A 113 -34.49 -12.20 16.86
C SER A 113 -34.08 -13.16 17.99
N GLY A 114 -33.32 -12.65 18.97
CA GLY A 114 -32.77 -13.46 20.06
C GLY A 114 -31.34 -13.98 19.84
N THR A 115 -30.66 -13.60 18.75
CA THR A 115 -29.25 -13.95 18.54
C THR A 115 -28.34 -12.90 19.20
N GLU A 116 -27.55 -13.32 20.18
CA GLU A 116 -26.56 -12.49 20.84
C GLU A 116 -25.27 -12.49 20.01
N LEU A 117 -24.91 -11.33 19.46
CA LEU A 117 -23.70 -11.17 18.65
C LEU A 117 -22.52 -10.95 19.59
N LEU A 118 -21.70 -11.98 19.79
CA LEU A 118 -20.51 -11.86 20.61
C LEU A 118 -19.42 -11.12 19.83
N LEU A 119 -18.83 -10.09 20.46
CA LEU A 119 -17.59 -9.52 19.95
C LEU A 119 -16.47 -10.52 20.17
N PRO A 120 -15.54 -10.65 19.20
CA PRO A 120 -14.30 -11.36 19.47
C PRO A 120 -13.57 -10.69 20.64
N PRO A 121 -12.87 -11.47 21.49
CA PRO A 121 -12.06 -10.93 22.56
C PRO A 121 -11.05 -9.92 22.00
N THR A 122 -10.94 -8.77 22.66
CA THR A 122 -9.98 -7.73 22.29
C THR A 122 -8.56 -8.29 22.37
N PRO A 123 -7.73 -8.11 21.33
CA PRO A 123 -6.33 -8.49 21.39
C PRO A 123 -5.62 -7.81 22.56
N ALA A 124 -4.93 -8.61 23.39
CA ALA A 124 -4.08 -8.09 24.46
C ALA A 124 -2.64 -8.02 23.96
N VAL A 125 -1.97 -6.91 24.24
CA VAL A 125 -0.62 -6.62 23.74
C VAL A 125 0.27 -6.33 24.93
N GLN A 126 1.37 -7.08 25.05
CA GLN A 126 2.34 -6.94 26.11
C GLN A 126 3.73 -6.76 25.49
N THR A 127 4.36 -5.61 25.71
CA THR A 127 5.77 -5.42 25.37
C THR A 127 6.62 -6.20 26.34
N LEU A 128 7.56 -7.00 25.83
CA LEU A 128 8.45 -7.82 26.65
C LEU A 128 9.80 -7.12 26.81
N PRO A 129 10.51 -7.32 27.93
CA PRO A 129 11.91 -6.95 28.05
C PRO A 129 12.80 -7.79 27.11
N THR A 130 13.93 -7.21 26.73
CA THR A 130 14.97 -7.85 25.90
C THR A 130 15.41 -9.18 26.51
N GLY A 131 15.35 -10.25 25.73
CA GLY A 131 15.71 -11.62 26.14
C GLY A 131 14.58 -12.51 26.68
N GLU A 132 13.36 -11.99 26.85
CA GLU A 132 12.20 -12.81 27.27
C GLU A 132 11.39 -13.36 26.06
N ALA A 133 11.54 -12.74 24.89
CA ALA A 133 11.01 -13.27 23.64
C ALA A 133 11.97 -14.31 23.01
N PRO A 134 11.45 -15.27 22.22
CA PRO A 134 12.28 -16.18 21.45
C PRO A 134 13.32 -15.43 20.61
N VAL A 135 14.60 -15.77 20.80
CA VAL A 135 15.70 -15.12 20.09
C VAL A 135 15.74 -15.63 18.66
N SER A 136 15.77 -14.70 17.71
CA SER A 136 15.85 -15.01 16.28
C SER A 136 17.13 -14.43 15.66
N SER A 137 17.85 -15.26 14.91
CA SER A 137 18.95 -14.82 14.05
C SER A 137 18.51 -14.41 12.63
N GLY A 138 17.22 -14.54 12.31
CA GLY A 138 16.67 -14.23 11.00
C GLY A 138 15.23 -14.75 10.80
N CYS A 139 14.62 -14.41 9.67
CA CYS A 139 13.25 -14.85 9.39
C CYS A 139 13.17 -16.38 9.29
N PRO A 140 12.18 -17.04 9.92
CA PRO A 140 11.93 -18.45 9.74
C PRO A 140 11.75 -18.82 8.26
N ARG A 141 12.24 -19.99 7.86
CA ARG A 141 12.16 -20.48 6.47
C ARG A 141 11.02 -21.47 6.26
N THR A 142 10.57 -22.12 7.32
CA THR A 142 9.50 -23.12 7.30
C THR A 142 8.39 -22.72 8.25
N SER A 143 7.19 -23.27 8.01
CA SER A 143 6.02 -23.11 8.87
C SER A 143 6.28 -23.62 10.30
N GLU A 144 7.08 -24.67 10.41
CA GLU A 144 7.50 -25.31 11.66
C GLU A 144 8.41 -24.37 12.46
N ASP A 145 9.41 -23.77 11.80
CA ASP A 145 10.28 -22.77 12.41
C ASP A 145 9.49 -21.51 12.80
N ALA A 146 8.51 -21.12 11.99
CA ALA A 146 7.63 -19.99 12.28
C ALA A 146 6.76 -20.26 13.51
N ALA A 147 6.17 -21.45 13.63
CA ALA A 147 5.43 -21.85 14.83
C ALA A 147 6.33 -21.95 16.07
N ALA A 148 7.56 -22.44 15.92
CA ALA A 148 8.50 -22.50 17.03
C ALA A 148 8.91 -21.10 17.52
N LEU A 149 9.11 -20.15 16.60
CA LEU A 149 9.55 -18.80 16.93
C LEU A 149 8.41 -17.88 17.37
N PHE A 150 7.29 -17.91 16.67
CA PHE A 150 6.17 -17.00 16.86
C PHE A 150 5.04 -17.62 17.69
N GLY A 151 5.00 -18.94 17.86
CA GLY A 151 3.84 -19.63 18.42
C GLY A 151 2.75 -19.92 17.38
N GLY A 152 1.62 -20.44 17.85
CA GLY A 152 0.55 -20.93 16.98
C GLY A 152 0.90 -22.23 16.25
N PRO A 153 -0.07 -22.85 15.53
CA PRO A 153 0.16 -24.09 14.82
C PRO A 153 0.84 -23.88 13.46
N ALA A 154 1.84 -24.71 13.18
CA ALA A 154 2.66 -24.63 11.96
C ALA A 154 1.83 -24.60 10.68
N GLN A 155 0.80 -25.44 10.59
CA GLN A 155 0.01 -25.61 9.36
C GLN A 155 -0.79 -24.37 8.97
N ARG A 156 -0.97 -23.42 9.89
CA ARG A 156 -1.69 -22.16 9.61
C ARG A 156 -0.76 -21.00 9.23
N TRP A 157 0.55 -21.17 9.42
CA TRP A 157 1.52 -20.17 9.00
C TRP A 157 1.74 -20.24 7.50
N THR A 158 1.44 -19.14 6.82
CA THR A 158 1.69 -18.97 5.39
C THR A 158 2.83 -17.99 5.21
N SER A 159 3.87 -18.39 4.47
CA SER A 159 4.98 -17.50 4.15
C SER A 159 4.49 -16.40 3.20
N ASN A 160 4.88 -15.16 3.50
CA ASN A 160 4.84 -14.05 2.57
C ASN A 160 6.29 -13.64 2.24
N ASN A 161 6.51 -12.88 1.16
CA ASN A 161 7.84 -12.58 0.63
C ASN A 161 8.89 -12.20 1.70
N ASN A 162 8.47 -11.51 2.77
CA ASN A 162 9.35 -10.97 3.81
C ASN A 162 8.91 -11.37 5.24
N GLY A 163 8.14 -12.44 5.40
CA GLY A 163 7.48 -12.69 6.66
C GLY A 163 6.45 -13.81 6.64
N TRP A 164 5.54 -13.76 7.59
CA TRP A 164 4.60 -14.84 7.88
C TRP A 164 3.23 -14.28 8.22
N VAL A 165 2.17 -14.91 7.73
CA VAL A 165 0.80 -14.54 8.06
C VAL A 165 0.04 -15.75 8.57
N ILE A 166 -0.81 -15.52 9.56
CA ILE A 166 -1.77 -16.48 10.05
C ILE A 166 -3.15 -15.81 10.12
N ILE A 167 -4.16 -16.54 9.66
CA ILE A 167 -5.56 -16.14 9.72
C ILE A 167 -6.32 -17.36 10.27
N GLY A 168 -7.17 -17.15 11.27
CA GLY A 168 -7.95 -18.22 11.88
C GLY A 168 -9.24 -17.72 12.50
N THR A 169 -10.10 -18.68 12.82
CA THR A 169 -11.37 -18.48 13.54
C THR A 169 -11.25 -18.64 15.03
N ASP A 170 -10.10 -19.14 15.52
CA ASP A 170 -9.79 -19.32 16.94
C ASP A 170 -8.68 -18.35 17.36
N PRO A 171 -8.77 -17.75 18.56
CA PRO A 171 -7.77 -16.84 19.06
C PRO A 171 -6.44 -17.58 19.30
N ILE A 172 -5.33 -16.93 18.96
CA ILE A 172 -3.98 -17.45 19.22
C ILE A 172 -3.13 -16.45 20.01
N SER A 173 -2.10 -16.96 20.65
CA SER A 173 -1.01 -16.17 21.20
C SER A 173 0.18 -16.21 20.25
N VAL A 174 0.76 -15.04 20.00
CA VAL A 174 1.87 -14.87 19.07
C VAL A 174 2.98 -14.03 19.69
N TYR A 175 4.21 -14.51 19.60
CA TYR A 175 5.42 -13.79 19.97
C TYR A 175 5.96 -13.04 18.77
N VAL A 176 6.37 -11.80 19.03
CA VAL A 176 7.05 -10.93 18.07
C VAL A 176 8.48 -10.75 18.58
N PRO A 177 9.47 -11.41 17.98
CA PRO A 177 10.87 -11.29 18.37
C PRO A 177 11.43 -9.89 18.17
N GLU A 178 12.60 -9.63 18.76
CA GLU A 178 13.36 -8.43 18.50
C GLU A 178 13.61 -8.20 17.01
N LYS A 179 13.57 -6.93 16.60
CA LYS A 179 13.79 -6.49 15.21
C LYS A 179 12.78 -7.04 14.19
N MET A 180 11.64 -7.53 14.67
CA MET A 180 10.49 -7.89 13.84
C MET A 180 9.31 -6.99 14.18
N THR A 181 8.38 -6.88 13.24
CA THR A 181 7.14 -6.12 13.42
C THR A 181 5.95 -7.01 13.14
N ALA A 182 4.87 -6.83 13.88
CA ALA A 182 3.62 -7.54 13.67
C ALA A 182 2.49 -6.56 13.40
N GLY A 183 1.75 -6.79 12.32
CA GLY A 183 0.47 -6.17 12.05
C GLY A 183 -0.65 -7.12 12.46
N TYR A 184 -1.62 -6.67 13.27
CA TYR A 184 -2.75 -7.47 13.73
C TYR A 184 -4.05 -6.68 13.61
N VAL A 185 -5.15 -7.41 13.52
CA VAL A 185 -6.49 -6.82 13.39
C VAL A 185 -7.16 -6.73 14.75
N VAL A 186 -7.67 -5.54 15.08
CA VAL A 186 -8.57 -5.32 16.22
C VAL A 186 -9.98 -5.12 15.67
N VAL A 187 -10.92 -5.93 16.14
CA VAL A 187 -12.32 -5.87 15.73
C VAL A 187 -13.12 -5.23 16.87
N GLY A 188 -13.48 -3.96 16.70
CA GLY A 188 -14.39 -3.23 17.57
C GLY A 188 -15.63 -2.78 16.80
N THR A 189 -16.04 -1.52 16.98
CA THR A 189 -17.08 -0.87 16.13
C THR A 189 -16.63 -0.67 14.69
N SER A 190 -15.33 -0.69 14.45
CA SER A 190 -14.71 -0.76 13.13
C SER A 190 -13.54 -1.74 13.15
N MET A 191 -13.11 -2.19 11.98
CA MET A 191 -11.94 -3.03 11.82
C MET A 191 -10.70 -2.16 11.69
N GLU A 192 -9.79 -2.23 12.66
CA GLU A 192 -8.54 -1.48 12.67
C GLU A 192 -7.35 -2.40 12.52
N MET A 193 -6.40 -2.03 11.66
CA MET A 193 -5.10 -2.68 11.60
C MET A 193 -4.12 -1.92 12.49
N ARG A 194 -3.54 -2.61 13.47
CA ARG A 194 -2.54 -2.06 14.40
C ARG A 194 -1.22 -2.76 14.20
N SER A 195 -0.12 -2.05 14.47
CA SER A 195 1.23 -2.58 14.36
C SER A 195 1.98 -2.48 15.68
N ILE A 196 2.86 -3.44 15.96
CA ILE A 196 3.81 -3.37 17.07
C ILE A 196 5.18 -3.91 16.68
N ALA A 197 6.24 -3.28 17.18
CA ALA A 197 7.60 -3.79 17.09
C ALA A 197 7.90 -4.72 18.27
N GLY A 198 8.60 -5.82 18.00
CA GLY A 198 9.06 -6.71 19.07
C GLY A 198 10.26 -6.14 19.83
N PRO A 199 10.56 -6.67 21.04
CA PRO A 199 9.99 -7.89 21.60
C PRO A 199 8.61 -7.68 22.24
N ALA A 200 7.62 -8.46 21.82
CA ALA A 200 6.25 -8.35 22.32
C ALA A 200 5.50 -9.69 22.27
N ARG A 201 4.44 -9.81 23.07
CA ARG A 201 3.47 -10.90 23.03
C ARG A 201 2.09 -10.35 22.72
N LEU A 202 1.48 -10.94 21.71
CA LEU A 202 0.10 -10.72 21.30
C LEU A 202 -0.74 -11.90 21.80
N GLU A 203 -1.90 -11.62 22.38
CA GLU A 203 -2.87 -12.63 22.80
C GLU A 203 -4.24 -12.30 22.22
N ASN A 204 -5.07 -13.32 22.04
CA ASN A 204 -6.42 -13.19 21.47
C ASN A 204 -6.44 -12.61 20.04
N VAL A 205 -5.41 -12.87 19.24
CA VAL A 205 -5.38 -12.45 17.83
C VAL A 205 -5.95 -13.53 16.91
N TYR A 206 -6.74 -13.12 15.93
CA TYR A 206 -7.31 -13.99 14.89
C TYR A 206 -6.55 -13.88 13.57
N MET A 207 -5.95 -12.71 13.35
CA MET A 207 -5.13 -12.41 12.19
C MET A 207 -3.90 -11.64 12.63
N VAL A 208 -2.74 -12.14 12.24
CA VAL A 208 -1.47 -11.43 12.42
C VAL A 208 -0.54 -11.71 11.24
N ALA A 209 0.14 -10.66 10.81
CA ALA A 209 1.19 -10.68 9.81
C ALA A 209 2.48 -10.21 10.47
N ILE A 210 3.48 -11.07 10.52
CA ILE A 210 4.82 -10.75 11.00
C ILE A 210 5.68 -10.41 9.80
N ASN A 211 6.36 -9.28 9.88
CA ASN A 211 7.35 -8.86 8.92
C ASN A 211 8.74 -8.94 9.57
N CYS A 212 9.64 -9.63 8.87
CA CYS A 212 11.01 -9.87 9.28
C CYS A 212 12.00 -8.84 8.71
N THR A 213 11.55 -7.81 7.98
CA THR A 213 12.45 -6.78 7.44
C THR A 213 12.93 -5.81 8.51
N TYR A 214 14.25 -5.61 8.50
CA TYR A 214 14.99 -4.55 9.17
C TYR A 214 14.95 -3.27 8.33
#